data_AF-A0A1J8Q4D6-F1
#
_entry.id   AF-A0A1J8Q4D6-F1
#
_cell.length_a   1.000
_cell.length_b   1.000
_cell.length_c   1.000
_cell.angle_alpha   90.00
_cell.angle_beta   90.00
_cell.angle_gamma   90.00
#
_symmetry.space_group_name_H-M   'P 1'
#
loop_
_entity.id
_entity.type
_entity.pdbx_description
1 polymer ?
#
loop_
_entity_poly.entity_id
_entity_poly.type
_entity_poly.pdbx_seq_one_letter_code
_entity_poly.pdbx_strand_id
1 'polypeptide(L)'
;MLVPHTSLPSLSLWSKMIASCRSSPCAAITFDLCGAPSRGLSVPVCELLSRPEGALERMLVGSSDVVGAKMSGSLGFRRWPGCEHLDRTHPLDLYIPAGPLTRGQLAVQVAHAFARFINELQGHPPAQHGAAWRFDNGGISYNRLILSGLWNVCDNTWLAEVIVDFR
;
A
#
# COMPACT_ATOMS: atom_id res chain seq x y z
N MET A 1 -8.89 -26.65 12.98
CA MET A 1 -9.04 -26.60 11.52
C MET A 1 -8.42 -25.30 11.04
N LEU A 2 -7.27 -25.36 10.37
CA LEU A 2 -6.55 -24.19 9.84
C LEU A 2 -7.22 -23.77 8.52
N VAL A 3 -7.69 -22.53 8.46
CA VAL A 3 -8.28 -21.94 7.25
C VAL A 3 -7.14 -21.69 6.25
N PRO A 4 -7.21 -22.21 5.01
CA PRO A 4 -6.17 -21.97 4.03
C PRO A 4 -6.25 -20.51 3.56
N HIS A 5 -5.14 -19.78 3.71
CA HIS A 5 -4.97 -18.48 3.06
C HIS A 5 -4.98 -18.70 1.54
N THR A 6 -6.05 -18.29 0.87
CA THR A 6 -6.17 -18.34 -0.58
C THR A 6 -5.17 -17.37 -1.21
N SER A 7 -4.08 -17.90 -1.76
CA SER A 7 -3.18 -17.16 -2.65
C SER A 7 -3.86 -16.94 -4.01
N LEU A 8 -4.05 -15.68 -4.40
CA LEU A 8 -4.62 -15.27 -5.69
C LEU A 8 -3.70 -15.61 -6.90
N PRO A 9 -4.22 -16.15 -8.03
CA PRO A 9 -3.52 -16.25 -9.31
C PRO A 9 -3.65 -14.90 -10.07
N SER A 10 -2.80 -14.44 -10.99
CA SER A 10 -1.68 -15.00 -11.75
C SER A 10 -0.57 -13.94 -11.85
N LEU A 11 0.60 -14.32 -11.38
CA LEU A 11 1.87 -13.63 -11.21
C LEU A 11 2.55 -13.05 -12.48
N SER A 12 1.99 -13.10 -13.70
CA SER A 12 2.79 -13.09 -14.94
C SER A 12 3.60 -11.82 -15.29
N LEU A 13 3.06 -10.60 -15.17
CA LEU A 13 3.77 -9.36 -15.54
C LEU A 13 4.79 -8.95 -14.46
N TRP A 14 4.32 -8.93 -13.21
CA TRP A 14 5.13 -8.60 -12.05
C TRP A 14 6.19 -9.67 -11.78
N SER A 15 5.91 -10.95 -12.00
CA SER A 15 6.95 -12.00 -11.86
C SER A 15 7.98 -11.96 -12.96
N LYS A 16 7.63 -11.50 -14.17
CA LYS A 16 8.63 -11.22 -15.20
C LYS A 16 9.53 -10.06 -14.78
N MET A 17 8.97 -9.01 -14.17
CA MET A 17 9.77 -7.90 -13.62
C MET A 17 10.63 -8.33 -12.43
N ILE A 18 10.08 -9.08 -11.47
CA ILE A 18 10.79 -9.63 -10.31
C ILE A 18 11.89 -10.60 -10.75
N ALA A 19 11.59 -11.54 -11.65
CA ALA A 19 12.55 -12.53 -12.14
C ALA A 19 13.66 -11.90 -12.99
N SER A 20 13.42 -10.74 -13.60
CA SER A 20 14.42 -9.99 -14.35
C SER A 20 15.27 -9.07 -13.46
N CYS A 21 14.89 -8.88 -12.20
CA CYS A 21 15.56 -7.92 -11.34
C CYS A 21 16.82 -8.50 -10.70
N ARG A 22 17.94 -7.81 -10.90
CA ARG A 22 19.28 -8.25 -10.43
C ARG A 22 19.68 -7.61 -9.10
N SER A 23 18.88 -6.67 -8.60
CA SER A 23 19.12 -5.97 -7.34
C SER A 23 18.61 -6.80 -6.15
N SER A 24 19.38 -6.83 -5.06
CA SER A 24 18.92 -7.44 -3.81
C SER A 24 17.71 -6.67 -3.29
N PRO A 25 16.63 -7.34 -2.82
CA PRO A 25 15.46 -6.64 -2.32
C PRO A 25 15.87 -5.70 -1.18
N CYS A 26 15.55 -4.42 -1.30
CA CYS A 26 15.73 -3.47 -0.21
C CYS A 26 14.84 -3.87 0.97
N ALA A 27 15.30 -3.59 2.20
CA ALA A 27 14.51 -3.81 3.38
C ALA A 27 13.15 -3.11 3.26
N ALA A 28 12.07 -3.82 3.58
CA ALA A 28 10.73 -3.27 3.52
C ALA A 28 10.58 -2.07 4.47
N ILE A 29 9.82 -1.07 4.03
CA ILE A 29 9.42 0.04 4.90
C ILE A 29 8.09 -0.35 5.53
N THR A 30 8.09 -0.63 6.83
CA THR A 30 6.85 -0.92 7.57
C THR A 30 6.23 0.37 8.11
N PHE A 31 4.92 0.32 8.31
CA PHE A 31 4.15 1.37 8.98
C PHE A 31 3.47 0.75 10.20
N ASP A 32 3.96 1.11 11.39
CA ASP A 32 3.48 0.56 12.65
C ASP A 32 2.96 1.66 13.57
N LEU A 33 1.84 1.42 14.26
CA LEU A 33 1.30 2.33 15.26
C LEU A 33 2.17 2.37 16.54
N CYS A 34 2.38 3.56 17.09
CA CYS A 34 3.03 3.77 18.39
C CYS A 34 2.20 3.13 19.52
N GLY A 35 2.88 2.44 20.44
CA GLY A 35 2.22 1.78 21.58
C GLY A 35 1.59 0.42 21.27
N ALA A 36 1.76 -0.09 20.05
CA ALA A 36 1.33 -1.43 19.66
C ALA A 36 2.11 -2.51 20.44
N PRO A 37 1.45 -3.50 21.07
CA PRO A 37 2.12 -4.56 21.85
C PRO A 37 3.07 -5.47 21.07
N SER A 38 3.14 -5.33 19.74
CA SER A 38 4.03 -6.08 18.87
C SER A 38 4.03 -5.41 17.51
N ARG A 39 5.20 -5.31 16.86
CA ARG A 39 5.33 -4.97 15.42
C ARG A 39 4.20 -5.66 14.63
N GLY A 40 3.43 -4.93 13.84
CA GLY A 40 2.30 -5.49 13.08
C GLY A 40 0.93 -4.88 13.35
N LEU A 41 0.80 -3.82 14.16
CA LEU A 41 -0.38 -2.94 14.07
C LEU A 41 -0.13 -1.92 12.97
N SER A 42 -0.27 -2.42 11.75
CA SER A 42 -0.37 -1.65 10.51
C SER A 42 -1.39 -0.51 10.64
N VAL A 43 -1.25 0.53 9.83
CA VAL A 43 -2.01 1.77 10.03
C VAL A 43 -3.28 1.80 9.18
N PRO A 44 -4.47 2.05 9.75
CA PRO A 44 -5.68 2.25 8.95
C PRO A 44 -5.49 3.38 7.94
N VAL A 45 -5.83 3.15 6.68
CA VAL A 45 -5.65 4.15 5.61
C VAL A 45 -6.47 5.41 5.91
N CYS A 46 -7.66 5.27 6.50
CA CYS A 46 -8.48 6.41 6.90
C CYS A 46 -7.81 7.31 7.96
N GLU A 47 -7.03 6.74 8.89
CA GLU A 47 -6.29 7.49 9.91
C GLU A 47 -5.16 8.31 9.30
N LEU A 48 -4.49 7.77 8.26
CA LEU A 48 -3.47 8.50 7.50
C LEU A 48 -4.07 9.67 6.71
N LEU A 49 -5.28 9.49 6.16
CA LEU A 49 -5.96 10.52 5.37
C LEU A 49 -6.60 11.62 6.21
N SER A 50 -7.00 11.33 7.46
CA SER A 50 -7.80 12.25 8.28
C SER A 50 -6.96 13.10 9.23
N ARG A 51 -5.68 12.78 9.42
CA ARG A 51 -4.85 13.40 10.46
C ARG A 51 -3.96 14.53 9.93
N PRO A 52 -3.78 15.60 10.71
CA PRO A 52 -2.79 16.63 10.40
C PRO A 52 -1.37 16.10 10.62
N GLU A 53 -0.39 16.65 9.90
CA GLU A 53 1.00 16.17 9.84
C GLU A 53 1.64 15.97 11.23
N GLY A 54 1.43 16.91 12.17
CA GLY A 54 1.97 16.82 13.54
C GLY A 54 1.34 15.74 14.43
N ALA A 55 0.25 15.11 14.02
CA ALA A 55 -0.33 13.97 14.72
C ALA A 55 0.34 12.64 14.31
N LEU A 56 0.93 12.58 13.13
CA LEU A 56 1.60 11.38 12.60
C LEU A 56 2.82 11.02 13.43
N GLU A 57 3.57 12.02 13.91
CA GLU A 57 4.76 11.81 14.74
C GLU A 57 4.49 11.04 16.03
N ARG A 58 3.29 11.21 16.59
CA ARG A 58 2.86 10.52 17.82
C ARG A 58 2.14 9.20 17.52
N MET A 59 1.67 9.02 16.30
CA MET A 59 0.87 7.87 15.88
C MET A 59 1.73 6.78 15.25
N LEU A 60 2.74 7.14 14.46
CA LEU A 60 3.53 6.22 13.66
C LEU A 60 4.94 6.04 14.22
N VAL A 61 5.35 4.80 14.41
CA VAL A 61 6.71 4.45 14.82
C VAL A 61 7.71 4.93 13.77
N GLY A 62 8.69 5.73 14.20
CA GLY A 62 9.71 6.26 13.30
C GLY A 62 9.14 7.21 12.24
N SER A 63 8.05 7.93 12.55
CA SER A 63 7.42 8.87 11.60
C SER A 63 8.41 9.86 10.99
N SER A 64 9.38 10.34 11.77
CA SER A 64 10.40 11.30 11.34
C SER A 64 11.64 10.62 10.72
N ASP A 65 11.66 9.29 10.62
CA ASP A 65 12.75 8.55 9.97
C ASP A 65 12.83 8.94 8.50
N VAL A 66 14.03 9.32 8.06
CA VAL A 66 14.29 9.60 6.65
C VAL A 66 14.37 8.29 5.88
N VAL A 67 13.35 8.00 5.08
CA VAL A 67 13.26 6.77 4.25
C VAL A 67 13.32 7.06 2.75
N GLY A 68 13.07 8.31 2.35
CA GLY A 68 13.05 8.75 0.96
C GLY A 68 14.41 8.90 0.28
N ALA A 69 15.51 8.94 1.03
CA ALA A 69 16.84 9.30 0.49
C ALA A 69 17.37 8.35 -0.61
N LYS A 70 16.83 7.13 -0.69
CA LYS A 70 17.18 6.14 -1.74
C LYS A 70 15.99 5.73 -2.61
N MET A 71 14.85 6.41 -2.46
CA MET A 71 13.62 6.08 -3.14
C MET A 71 13.43 6.98 -4.36
N SER A 72 13.56 6.40 -5.55
CA SER A 72 13.09 6.99 -6.80
C SER A 72 12.19 5.97 -7.49
N GLY A 73 11.10 6.43 -8.12
CA GLY A 73 10.32 5.63 -9.07
C GLY A 73 8.82 5.50 -8.82
N SER A 74 8.26 4.35 -9.20
CA SER A 74 6.81 4.16 -9.35
C SER A 74 6.23 3.29 -8.23
N LEU A 75 5.05 3.66 -7.75
CA LEU A 75 4.30 2.89 -6.76
C LEU A 75 3.24 2.02 -7.46
N GLY A 76 3.39 0.71 -7.31
CA GLY A 76 2.37 -0.26 -7.65
C GLY A 76 1.51 -0.61 -6.44
N PHE A 77 0.26 -0.97 -6.72
CA PHE A 77 -0.59 -1.68 -5.77
C PHE A 77 -0.69 -3.14 -6.21
N ARG A 78 -0.74 -4.06 -5.24
CA ARG A 78 -1.01 -5.46 -5.58
C ARG A 78 -2.42 -5.55 -6.16
N ARG A 79 -2.57 -6.31 -7.25
CA ARG A 79 -3.81 -6.45 -8.03
C ARG A 79 -5.03 -6.60 -7.11
N TRP A 80 -6.00 -5.73 -7.31
CA TRP A 80 -7.27 -5.76 -6.60
C TRP A 80 -8.15 -6.89 -7.18
N PRO A 81 -8.64 -7.85 -6.37
CA PRO A 81 -9.38 -9.00 -6.89
C PRO A 81 -10.65 -8.61 -7.64
N GLY A 82 -10.87 -9.23 -8.80
CA GLY A 82 -11.94 -8.86 -9.72
C GLY A 82 -11.64 -7.67 -10.63
N CYS A 83 -10.53 -6.97 -10.41
CA CYS A 83 -10.08 -5.83 -11.19
C CYS A 83 -8.75 -6.14 -11.91
N GLU A 84 -8.51 -7.41 -12.28
CA GLU A 84 -7.22 -7.84 -12.84
C GLU A 84 -6.91 -7.21 -14.21
N HIS A 85 -7.93 -6.70 -14.89
CA HIS A 85 -7.83 -5.98 -16.16
C HIS A 85 -7.30 -4.55 -16.00
N LEU A 86 -7.30 -4.00 -14.77
CA LEU A 86 -6.76 -2.70 -14.43
C LEU A 86 -5.31 -2.88 -13.96
N ASP A 87 -4.39 -3.14 -14.90
CA ASP A 87 -2.95 -3.11 -14.61
C ASP A 87 -2.50 -1.65 -14.50
N ARG A 88 -2.67 -1.07 -13.30
CA ARG A 88 -2.40 0.34 -13.01
C ARG A 88 -1.23 0.46 -12.04
N THR A 89 -0.27 1.27 -12.44
CA THR A 89 0.84 1.72 -11.60
C THR A 89 0.68 3.22 -11.44
N HIS A 90 0.73 3.73 -10.21
CA HIS A 90 0.67 5.16 -9.95
C HIS A 90 2.09 5.67 -9.74
N PRO A 91 2.57 6.64 -10.53
CA PRO A 91 3.85 7.27 -10.23
C PRO A 91 3.73 7.95 -8.86
N LEU A 92 4.70 7.70 -8.00
CA LEU A 92 4.79 8.37 -6.71
C LEU A 92 6.11 9.13 -6.68
N ASP A 93 6.03 10.45 -6.69
CA ASP A 93 7.23 11.29 -6.60
C ASP A 93 7.75 11.25 -5.15
N LEU A 94 8.71 10.35 -4.93
CA LEU A 94 9.33 10.10 -3.63
C LEU A 94 10.39 11.16 -3.25
N TYR A 95 10.63 12.14 -4.13
CA TYR A 95 11.52 13.27 -3.92
C TYR A 95 10.73 14.58 -3.86
N ILE A 96 10.62 15.17 -2.68
CA ILE A 96 10.01 16.48 -2.48
C ILE A 96 11.13 17.54 -2.45
N PRO A 97 10.96 18.73 -3.07
CA PRO A 97 11.94 19.80 -3.00
C PRO A 97 12.33 20.24 -1.56
N ALA A 98 11.51 19.89 -0.56
CA ALA A 98 11.68 20.24 0.84
C ALA A 98 12.68 19.34 1.60
N GLY A 99 13.25 18.32 0.96
CA GLY A 99 14.21 17.40 1.58
C GLY A 99 13.78 15.94 1.50
N PRO A 100 14.56 15.02 2.09
CA PRO A 100 14.30 13.60 1.95
C PRO A 100 13.06 13.19 2.75
N LEU A 101 12.18 12.42 2.10
CA LEU A 101 10.85 12.06 2.61
C LEU A 101 10.93 11.29 3.93
N THR A 102 10.16 11.72 4.93
CA THR A 102 10.01 10.99 6.19
C THR A 102 9.04 9.82 6.05
N ARG A 103 9.13 8.83 6.94
CA ARG A 103 8.23 7.67 6.93
C ARG A 103 6.76 8.07 7.07
N GLY A 104 6.46 9.06 7.91
CA GLY A 104 5.10 9.59 8.08
C GLY A 104 4.57 10.24 6.81
N GLN A 105 5.39 11.06 6.16
CA GLN A 105 5.04 11.69 4.88
C GLN A 105 4.83 10.65 3.79
N LEU A 106 5.69 9.63 3.73
CA LEU A 106 5.55 8.50 2.80
C LEU A 106 4.24 7.74 3.03
N ALA A 107 3.89 7.44 4.29
CA ALA A 107 2.64 6.75 4.62
C ALA A 107 1.42 7.52 4.11
N VAL A 108 1.38 8.84 4.32
CA VAL A 108 0.30 9.72 3.84
C VAL A 108 0.25 9.77 2.32
N GLN A 109 1.40 9.91 1.66
CA GLN A 109 1.47 9.91 0.20
C GLN A 109 0.94 8.60 -0.40
N VAL A 110 1.32 7.45 0.16
CA VAL A 110 0.81 6.13 -0.25
C VAL A 110 -0.68 6.02 0.01
N ALA A 111 -1.17 6.49 1.16
CA ALA A 111 -2.59 6.49 1.48
C ALA A 111 -3.40 7.33 0.47
N HIS A 112 -2.91 8.50 0.08
CA HIS A 112 -3.54 9.31 -0.97
C HIS A 112 -3.51 8.64 -2.35
N ALA A 113 -2.38 8.06 -2.74
CA ALA A 113 -2.29 7.31 -3.98
C ALA A 113 -3.29 6.14 -4.01
N PHE A 114 -3.45 5.45 -2.88
CA PHE A 114 -4.42 4.35 -2.76
C PHE A 114 -5.87 4.84 -2.77
N ALA A 115 -6.17 5.97 -2.13
CA ALA A 115 -7.51 6.56 -2.20
C ALA A 115 -7.89 6.96 -3.63
N ARG A 116 -6.94 7.49 -4.41
CA ARG A 116 -7.17 7.76 -5.85
C ARG A 116 -7.45 6.47 -6.61
N PHE A 117 -6.64 5.44 -6.40
CA PHE A 117 -6.85 4.12 -6.99
C PHE A 117 -8.26 3.58 -6.68
N ILE A 118 -8.72 3.65 -5.44
CA ILE A 118 -10.06 3.21 -5.03
C ILE A 118 -11.16 4.01 -5.71
N ASN A 119 -11.02 5.33 -5.78
CA ASN A 119 -12.00 6.18 -6.46
C ASN A 119 -12.10 5.83 -7.96
N GLU A 120 -10.99 5.47 -8.61
CA GLU A 120 -10.99 4.98 -9.98
C GLU A 120 -11.68 3.60 -10.11
N LEU A 121 -11.53 2.72 -9.13
CA LEU A 121 -12.20 1.42 -9.09
C LEU A 121 -13.72 1.55 -8.99
N GLN A 122 -14.26 2.61 -8.39
CA GLN A 122 -15.71 2.83 -8.34
C GLN A 122 -16.35 2.94 -9.73
N GLY A 123 -15.60 3.42 -10.73
CA GLY A 123 -16.04 3.45 -12.13
C GLY A 123 -15.93 2.11 -12.87
N HIS A 124 -15.24 1.13 -12.28
CA HIS A 124 -14.91 -0.15 -12.92
C HIS A 124 -15.28 -1.31 -11.98
N PRO A 125 -16.56 -1.73 -11.97
CA PRO A 125 -17.02 -2.76 -11.05
C PRO A 125 -16.20 -4.05 -11.22
N PRO A 126 -15.81 -4.71 -10.13
CA PRO A 126 -15.06 -5.95 -10.21
C PRO A 126 -15.88 -7.03 -10.92
N ALA A 127 -15.17 -7.93 -11.60
CA ALA A 127 -15.74 -9.16 -12.13
C ALA A 127 -16.43 -9.98 -11.03
N GLN A 128 -17.35 -10.87 -11.44
CA GLN A 128 -18.24 -11.58 -10.50
C GLN A 128 -17.49 -12.37 -9.42
N HIS A 129 -16.32 -12.94 -9.73
CA HIS A 129 -15.49 -13.66 -8.77
C HIS A 129 -14.86 -12.77 -7.69
N GLY A 130 -14.79 -11.45 -7.93
CA GLY A 130 -14.28 -10.44 -7.02
C GLY A 130 -15.38 -9.55 -6.41
N ALA A 131 -16.65 -9.96 -6.46
CA ALA A 131 -17.76 -9.13 -5.97
C ALA A 131 -17.61 -8.71 -4.49
N ALA A 132 -17.04 -9.58 -3.65
CA ALA A 132 -16.73 -9.28 -2.25
C ALA A 132 -15.68 -8.17 -2.07
N TRP A 133 -14.90 -7.89 -3.13
CA TRP A 133 -13.87 -6.86 -3.15
C TRP A 133 -14.37 -5.53 -3.73
N ARG A 134 -15.64 -5.41 -4.07
CA ARG A 134 -16.21 -4.14 -4.51
C ARG A 134 -16.03 -3.07 -3.43
N PHE A 135 -15.67 -1.86 -3.83
CA PHE A 135 -15.78 -0.69 -2.96
C PHE A 135 -17.18 -0.09 -3.10
N ASP A 136 -17.74 0.33 -1.97
CA ASP A 136 -19.10 0.89 -1.84
C ASP A 136 -20.26 -0.14 -1.90
N ASN A 137 -21.44 0.30 -1.43
CA ASN A 137 -22.75 -0.37 -1.46
C ASN A 137 -22.72 -1.87 -1.05
N GLY A 138 -22.26 -2.13 0.18
CA GLY A 138 -22.21 -3.46 0.78
C GLY A 138 -20.86 -4.19 0.65
N GLY A 139 -19.85 -3.53 0.08
CA GLY A 139 -18.48 -4.05 -0.05
C GLY A 139 -17.47 -3.47 0.96
N ILE A 140 -16.21 -3.35 0.56
CA ILE A 140 -15.10 -2.87 1.39
C ILE A 140 -15.20 -1.36 1.60
N SER A 141 -15.00 -0.90 2.84
CA SER A 141 -14.95 0.52 3.21
C SER A 141 -13.52 0.96 3.53
N TYR A 142 -13.24 2.26 3.47
CA TYR A 142 -11.93 2.82 3.80
C TYR A 142 -11.42 2.44 5.20
N ASN A 143 -12.33 2.26 6.15
CA ASN A 143 -12.00 1.90 7.53
C ASN A 143 -11.50 0.45 7.68
N ARG A 144 -11.70 -0.38 6.65
CA ARG A 144 -11.25 -1.78 6.60
C ARG A 144 -9.90 -1.93 5.92
N LEU A 145 -9.31 -0.83 5.46
CA LEU A 145 -8.03 -0.84 4.76
C LEU A 145 -6.90 -0.50 5.72
N ILE A 146 -5.90 -1.35 5.73
CA ILE A 146 -4.80 -1.29 6.68
C ILE A 146 -3.50 -1.30 5.88
N LEU A 147 -2.74 -0.20 5.92
CA LEU A 147 -1.45 -0.08 5.26
C LEU A 147 -0.36 -0.72 6.13
N SER A 148 0.26 -1.78 5.62
CA SER A 148 1.27 -2.56 6.33
C SER A 148 2.70 -2.09 6.03
N GLY A 149 3.01 -1.95 4.74
CA GLY A 149 4.36 -1.58 4.33
C GLY A 149 4.54 -1.37 2.84
N LEU A 150 5.76 -1.02 2.46
CA LEU A 150 6.23 -0.91 1.09
C LEU A 150 7.40 -1.87 0.86
N TRP A 151 7.32 -2.60 -0.25
CA TRP A 151 8.33 -3.55 -0.67
C TRP A 151 9.01 -3.04 -1.93
N ASN A 152 10.34 -2.95 -1.94
CA ASN A 152 11.05 -2.73 -3.20
C ASN A 152 11.05 -4.05 -3.98
N VAL A 153 10.35 -4.05 -5.10
CA VAL A 153 10.15 -5.27 -5.89
C VAL A 153 11.19 -5.37 -7.00
N CYS A 154 11.57 -4.23 -7.58
CA CYS A 154 12.65 -4.15 -8.54
C CYS A 154 13.12 -2.71 -8.78
N ASP A 155 14.41 -2.44 -8.61
CA ASP A 155 15.05 -1.14 -8.83
C ASP A 155 14.27 0.02 -8.20
N ASN A 156 13.47 0.72 -9.01
CA ASN A 156 12.69 1.89 -8.66
C ASN A 156 11.19 1.59 -8.50
N THR A 157 10.79 0.32 -8.48
CA THR A 157 9.39 -0.12 -8.36
C THR A 157 9.10 -0.57 -6.95
N TRP A 158 8.18 0.14 -6.30
CA TRP A 158 7.73 -0.16 -4.95
C TRP A 158 6.31 -0.71 -4.97
N LEU A 159 6.02 -1.67 -4.11
CA LEU A 159 4.70 -2.27 -3.97
C LEU A 159 4.16 -1.97 -2.58
N ALA A 160 2.98 -1.35 -2.54
CA ALA A 160 2.26 -1.19 -1.29
C ALA A 160 1.55 -2.48 -0.89
N GLU A 161 1.80 -2.90 0.35
CA GLU A 161 1.07 -3.97 1.02
C GLU A 161 -0.08 -3.37 1.81
N VAL A 162 -1.29 -3.63 1.33
CA VAL A 162 -2.54 -3.24 1.99
C VAL A 162 -3.30 -4.49 2.39
N ILE A 163 -3.67 -4.56 3.66
CA ILE A 163 -4.50 -5.61 4.24
C ILE A 163 -5.94 -5.10 4.25
N VAL A 164 -6.88 -5.99 3.91
CA VAL A 164 -8.31 -5.73 3.99
C VAL A 164 -8.91 -6.54 5.14
N ASP A 165 -9.58 -5.86 6.06
CA ASP A 165 -10.32 -6.49 7.14
C ASP A 165 -11.78 -6.78 6.74
N PHE A 166 -12.09 -8.07 6.57
CA PHE A 166 -13.42 -8.57 6.24
C PHE A 166 -14.29 -8.89 7.46
N ARG A 167 -13.77 -8.74 8.68
CA ARG A 167 -14.50 -9.07 9.91
C ARG A 167 -15.62 -8.07 10.25
#